data_AF-A0A1S6HDK1-F1
#
_entry.id   AF-A0A1S6HDK1-F1
#
_cell.length_a   1.000
_cell.length_b   1.000
_cell.length_c   1.000
_cell.angle_alpha   90.00
_cell.angle_beta   90.00
_cell.angle_gamma   90.00
#
_symmetry.space_group_name_H-M   'P 1'
#
loop_
_entity.id
_entity.type
_entity.pdbx_description
1 polymer ?
#
loop_
_entity_poly.entity_id
_entity_poly.type
_entity_poly.pdbx_seq_one_letter_code
_entity_poly.pdbx_strand_id
1 'polypeptide(L)' 'MYTMQVYTITKRISKHGSQAVITIPKLLEKDLKPGTIAEVKITVIKETQA' A
#
# COMPACT_ATOMS: atom_id res chain seq x y z
N MET A 1 -18.08 2.35 18.05
CA MET A 1 -18.35 2.31 16.60
C MET A 1 -17.01 2.37 15.89
N TYR A 2 -16.66 1.38 15.07
CA TYR A 2 -15.44 1.43 14.26
C TYR A 2 -15.76 2.11 12.93
N THR A 3 -15.21 3.30 12.70
CA THR A 3 -15.29 3.97 11.40
C THR A 3 -14.24 3.36 10.48
N MET A 4 -14.70 2.63 9.46
CA MET A 4 -13.82 2.05 8.44
C MET A 4 -13.33 3.17 7.51
N GLN A 5 -12.02 3.42 7.51
CA GLN A 5 -11.39 4.39 6.62
C GLN A 5 -10.78 3.65 5.42
N VAL A 6 -11.09 4.13 4.22
CA VAL A 6 -10.62 3.53 2.97
C VAL A 6 -9.68 4.51 2.29
N TYR A 7 -8.48 4.03 1.98
CA TYR A 7 -7.47 4.78 1.25
C TYR A 7 -7.19 4.13 -0.09
N THR A 8 -7.18 4.91 -1.18
CA THR A 8 -6.73 4.44 -2.49
C THR A 8 -5.38 5.08 -2.80
N ILE A 9 -4.34 4.24 -2.91
CA ILE A 9 -2.96 4.68 -3.20
C ILE A 9 -2.62 4.27 -4.62
N THR A 10 -2.53 5.24 -5.52
CA THR A 10 -1.98 5.02 -6.86
C THR A 10 -0.48 5.29 -6.83
N LYS A 11 0.32 4.23 -6.85
CA LYS A 11 1.79 4.30 -6.86
C LYS A 11 2.36 3.32 -7.86
N ARG A 12 3.48 3.69 -8.48
CA ARG A 12 4.32 2.74 -9.22
C ARG A 12 4.96 1.77 -8.23
N ILE A 13 4.94 0.48 -8.55
CA ILE A 13 5.63 -0.55 -7.78
C ILE A 13 7.14 -0.31 -7.87
N SER A 14 7.82 -0.30 -6.73
CA SER A 14 9.27 -0.16 -6.68
C SER A 14 9.93 -1.55 -6.60
N LYS A 15 11.21 -1.64 -6.95
CA LYS A 15 12.00 -2.87 -6.81
C LYS A 15 13.05 -2.67 -5.72
N HIS A 16 13.11 -3.59 -4.77
CA HIS A 16 14.15 -3.63 -3.75
C HIS A 16 14.79 -5.02 -3.77
N GLY A 17 16.03 -5.10 -4.26
CA GLY A 17 16.69 -6.37 -4.55
C GLY A 17 15.92 -7.17 -5.60
N SER A 18 15.59 -8.43 -5.28
CA SER A 18 14.77 -9.31 -6.13
C SER A 18 13.26 -9.15 -5.93
N GLN A 19 12.83 -8.32 -4.97
CA GLN A 19 11.43 -8.21 -4.58
C GLN A 19 10.78 -6.93 -5.10
N ALA A 20 9.53 -7.06 -5.53
CA ALA A 20 8.63 -5.92 -5.75
C ALA A 20 8.12 -5.41 -4.39
N VAL A 21 8.16 -4.09 -4.18
CA VAL A 21 7.73 -3.47 -2.92
C VAL A 21 6.74 -2.33 -3.19
N ILE A 22 5.71 -2.25 -2.35
CA ILE A 22 4.75 -1.14 -2.31
C ILE A 22 5.07 -0.33 -1.06
N THR A 23 5.62 0.87 -1.24
CA THR A 23 5.91 1.77 -0.12
C THR A 23 4.64 2.47 0.33
N ILE A 24 4.26 2.26 1.59
CA ILE A 24 3.13 2.93 2.22
C ILE A 24 3.54 4.36 2.62
N PRO A 25 2.75 5.41 2.26
CA PRO A 25 3.04 6.78 2.65
C PRO A 25 3.04 6.98 4.18
N LYS A 26 3.94 7.86 4.67
CA LYS A 26 4.07 8.19 6.09
C LYS A 26 2.79 8.74 6.73
N LEU A 27 1.92 9.36 5.95
CA LEU A 27 0.60 9.83 6.42
C LEU A 27 -0.23 8.70 7.07
N LEU A 28 -0.11 7.47 6.55
CA LEU A 28 -0.86 6.32 7.03
C LEU A 28 -0.17 5.58 8.20
N GLU A 29 1.02 6.02 8.62
CA GLU A 29 1.77 5.41 9.73
C GLU A 29 0.98 5.41 11.04
N LYS A 30 0.12 6.43 11.23
CA LYS A 30 -0.74 6.53 12.41
C LYS A 30 -1.83 5.46 12.47
N ASP A 31 -2.28 5.00 11.31
CA ASP A 31 -3.35 4.02 11.16
C ASP A 31 -2.79 2.61 10.97
N LEU A 32 -1.60 2.47 10.39
CA LEU A 32 -0.90 1.21 10.13
C LEU A 32 0.23 0.96 11.13
N LYS A 33 -0.06 1.13 12.42
CA LYS A 33 0.88 0.88 13.51
C LYS A 33 1.16 -0.63 13.67
N PRO A 34 2.29 -1.03 14.27
CA PRO A 34 2.55 -2.42 14.61
C PRO A 34 1.35 -3.07 15.34
N GLY A 35 0.95 -4.26 14.91
CA GLY A 35 -0.22 -4.97 15.44
C GLY A 35 -1.56 -4.65 14.76
N THR A 36 -1.59 -3.69 13.83
CA THR A 36 -2.79 -3.41 13.02
C THR A 36 -2.98 -4.46 11.94
N ILE A 37 -4.17 -5.04 11.83
CA ILE A 37 -4.57 -5.89 10.71
C ILE A 37 -5.23 -4.98 9.67
N ALA A 38 -4.68 -4.96 8.45
CA ALA A 38 -5.22 -4.20 7.34
C ALA A 38 -5.53 -5.11 6.15
N GLU A 39 -6.69 -4.90 5.52
CA GLU A 39 -7.00 -5.51 4.23
C GLU A 39 -6.26 -4.75 3.11
N VAL A 40 -5.56 -5.47 2.23
CA VAL A 40 -4.85 -4.87 1.10
C VAL A 40 -5.49 -5.36 -0.19
N LYS A 41 -6.15 -4.46 -0.92
CA LYS A 41 -6.73 -4.73 -2.24
C LYS A 41 -5.84 -4.16 -3.34
N ILE A 42 -5.26 -5.04 -4.15
CA ILE A 42 -4.36 -4.66 -5.25
C ILE A 42 -5.08 -4.86 -6.58
N THR A 43 -5.08 -3.85 -7.44
CA THR A 43 -5.58 -3.94 -8.82
C THR A 43 -4.46 -3.54 -9.76
N VAL A 44 -4.03 -4.45 -10.63
CA VAL A 44 -3.01 -4.19 -11.64
C VAL A 44 -3.67 -3.48 -12.82
N ILE A 45 -3.37 -2.19 -12.99
CA ILE A 45 -4.03 -1.34 -14.00
C ILE A 45 -3.36 -1.47 -15.37
N LYS A 46 -2.02 -1.58 -15.40
CA LYS A 46 -1.20 -1.86 -16.59
C LYS A 46 0.25 -2.15 -16.19
N GLU A 47 0.97 -2.94 -16.98
CA GLU A 47 2.43 -2.99 -16.90
C GLU A 47 3.02 -1.71 -17.52
N THR A 48 3.98 -1.10 -16.82
CA THR A 48 4.83 -0.05 -17.41
C THR A 48 6.17 -0.69 -17.73
N GLN A 49 6.64 -0.54 -18.97
CA GLN A 49 8.02 -0.89 -19.29
C GLN A 49 8.95 0.00 -18.48
N ALA A 50 10.03 -0.60 -17.98
CA ALA A 50 11.04 0.04 -17.14
C ALA A 50 11.88 1.04 -17.93
#